data_AF-A0A3M6V7S1-F1
#
_entry.id   AF-A0A3M6V7S1-F1
#
_cell.length_a   1.000
_cell.length_b   1.000
_cell.length_c   1.000
_cell.angle_alpha   90.00
_cell.angle_beta   90.00
_cell.angle_gamma   90.00
#
_symmetry.space_group_name_H-M   'P 1'
#
loop_
_entity.id
_entity.type
_entity.pdbx_description
1 polymer ?
#
loop_
_entity_poly.entity_id
_entity_poly.type
_entity_poly.pdbx_seq_one_letter_code
_entity_poly.pdbx_strand_id
1 'polypeptide(L)'
;MKAKCREIRSYKKREECVSTAKIFYIGANMVGCPAYEDAQKEACKCVPTDHAAFATRERVKYFLKKNGAPEADVEEEAIDALLEKYKEDEPTMFLRLLKKYPKALKTDLTKTNFMDDVVNSADTDLKKKKKKGIQIEKEMPVDEHEEL
;
A
#
# COMPACT_ATOMS: atom_id res chain seq x y z
N MET A 1 16.87 2.90 11.53
CA MET A 1 17.08 3.95 10.49
C MET A 1 17.70 5.22 11.07
N LYS A 2 17.01 5.99 11.94
CA LYS A 2 17.57 7.22 12.54
C LYS A 2 18.88 7.02 13.33
N ALA A 3 19.03 5.90 14.04
CA ALA A 3 20.29 5.55 14.72
C ALA A 3 21.45 5.33 13.72
N LYS A 4 21.20 4.59 12.64
CA LYS A 4 22.19 4.33 11.57
C LYS A 4 22.60 5.59 10.80
N CYS A 5 21.70 6.55 10.57
CA CYS A 5 22.09 7.83 9.94
C CYS A 5 23.05 8.66 10.83
N ARG A 6 22.95 8.54 12.18
CA ARG A 6 23.83 9.26 13.12
C ARG A 6 25.27 8.76 13.11
N GLU A 7 25.50 7.54 12.66
CA GLU A 7 26.84 6.94 12.51
C GLU A 7 27.60 7.50 11.29
N ILE A 8 26.92 8.17 10.35
CA ILE A 8 27.56 8.78 9.18
C ILE A 8 28.34 10.03 9.62
N ARG A 9 29.66 10.02 9.43
CA ARG A 9 30.57 11.11 9.82
C ARG A 9 30.41 12.39 8.98
N SER A 10 30.10 12.25 7.69
CA SER A 10 29.91 13.40 6.80
C SER A 10 28.57 14.07 7.07
N TYR A 11 28.60 15.38 7.35
CA TYR A 11 27.40 16.19 7.62
C TYR A 11 26.39 16.12 6.47
N LYS A 12 26.84 16.40 5.23
CA LYS A 12 25.98 16.39 4.04
C LYS A 12 25.31 15.03 3.82
N LYS A 13 26.08 13.93 3.90
CA LYS A 13 25.54 12.57 3.77
C LYS A 13 24.59 12.18 4.91
N ARG A 14 24.82 12.72 6.11
CA ARG A 14 23.92 12.52 7.27
C ARG A 14 22.59 13.22 7.04
N GLU A 15 22.58 14.46 6.56
CA GLU A 15 21.35 15.18 6.23
C GLU A 15 20.58 14.49 5.10
N GLU A 16 21.26 14.04 4.04
CA GLU A 16 20.64 13.26 2.96
C GLU A 16 20.00 11.96 3.48
N CYS A 17 20.68 11.23 4.37
CA CYS A 17 20.15 10.02 5.02
C CYS A 17 18.90 10.33 5.87
N VAL A 18 18.96 11.39 6.68
CA VAL A 18 17.84 11.79 7.55
C VAL A 18 16.65 12.25 6.72
N SER A 19 16.88 13.07 5.69
CA SER A 19 15.85 13.55 4.76
C SER A 19 15.16 12.38 4.06
N THR A 20 15.94 11.46 3.50
CA THR A 20 15.44 10.24 2.85
C THR A 20 14.62 9.37 3.80
N ALA A 21 15.13 9.12 5.01
CA ALA A 21 14.39 8.37 6.03
C ALA A 21 13.09 9.07 6.44
N LYS A 22 13.06 10.41 6.42
CA LYS A 22 11.86 11.20 6.70
C LYS A 22 10.84 11.05 5.57
N ILE A 23 11.26 11.09 4.30
CA ILE A 23 10.39 10.86 3.14
C ILE A 23 9.77 9.47 3.20
N PHE A 24 10.58 8.43 3.44
CA PHE A 24 10.05 7.06 3.58
C PHE A 24 9.09 6.92 4.75
N TYR A 25 9.41 7.56 5.89
CA TYR A 25 8.51 7.56 7.04
C TYR A 25 7.18 8.25 6.74
N ILE A 26 7.21 9.42 6.10
CA ILE A 26 6.01 10.16 5.71
C ILE A 26 5.19 9.34 4.72
N GLY A 27 5.82 8.79 3.67
CA GLY A 27 5.12 7.95 2.70
C GLY A 27 4.51 6.70 3.33
N ALA A 28 5.22 6.04 4.25
CA ALA A 28 4.68 4.89 4.96
C ALA A 28 3.50 5.26 5.86
N ASN A 29 3.59 6.32 6.67
CA ASN A 29 2.54 6.65 7.64
C ASN A 29 1.34 7.39 7.04
N MET A 30 1.55 8.21 6.00
CA MET A 30 0.46 8.96 5.38
C MET A 30 -0.26 8.18 4.28
N VAL A 31 0.41 7.21 3.65
CA VAL A 31 -0.13 6.50 2.48
C VAL A 31 -0.16 4.99 2.73
N GLY A 32 1.00 4.41 3.05
CA GLY A 32 1.14 2.96 3.15
C GLY A 32 0.30 2.32 4.26
N CYS A 33 0.37 2.84 5.48
CA CYS A 33 -0.33 2.31 6.64
C CYS A 33 -1.86 2.51 6.52
N PRO A 34 -2.39 3.69 6.16
CA PRO A 34 -3.83 3.86 5.93
C PRO A 34 -4.36 2.96 4.81
N ALA A 35 -3.66 2.89 3.67
CA ALA A 35 -4.08 2.03 2.56
C ALA A 35 -4.06 0.53 2.94
N TYR A 36 -3.08 0.11 3.75
CA TYR A 36 -3.03 -1.24 4.29
C TYR A 36 -4.20 -1.54 5.23
N GLU A 37 -4.50 -0.63 6.17
CA GLU A 37 -5.61 -0.78 7.11
C GLU A 37 -6.97 -0.77 6.40
N ASP A 38 -7.16 0.08 5.41
CA ASP A 38 -8.41 0.15 4.66
C ASP A 38 -8.58 -1.08 3.76
N ALA A 39 -7.51 -1.57 3.12
CA ALA A 39 -7.52 -2.83 2.40
C ALA A 39 -7.82 -4.03 3.34
N GLN A 40 -7.28 -4.01 4.57
CA GLN A 40 -7.59 -5.01 5.60
C GLN A 40 -9.07 -4.95 5.99
N LYS A 41 -9.63 -3.76 6.27
CA LYS A 41 -11.05 -3.59 6.59
C LYS A 41 -11.96 -4.05 5.46
N GLU A 42 -11.61 -3.74 4.22
CA GLU A 42 -12.39 -4.14 3.05
C GLU A 42 -12.33 -5.66 2.79
N ALA A 43 -11.14 -6.26 2.93
CA ALA A 43 -10.94 -7.68 2.67
C ALA A 43 -11.38 -8.59 3.84
N CYS A 44 -11.57 -8.05 5.04
CA CYS A 44 -11.98 -8.80 6.21
C CYS A 44 -13.50 -8.80 6.36
N LYS A 45 -14.05 -9.99 6.65
CA LYS A 45 -15.42 -10.14 7.12
C LYS A 45 -15.39 -10.33 8.63
N CYS A 46 -16.07 -9.45 9.36
CA CYS A 46 -16.22 -9.61 10.80
C CYS A 46 -17.01 -10.89 11.10
N VAL A 47 -16.47 -11.71 11.99
CA VAL A 47 -17.13 -12.91 12.51
C VAL A 47 -17.12 -12.86 14.04
N PRO A 48 -18.09 -13.48 14.71
CA PRO A 48 -18.04 -13.66 16.16
C PRO A 48 -16.72 -14.29 16.62
N THR A 49 -16.20 -13.87 17.78
CA THR A 49 -14.87 -14.29 18.27
C THR A 49 -14.77 -15.81 18.46
N ASP A 50 -15.83 -16.43 18.95
CA ASP A 50 -15.96 -17.89 19.11
C ASP A 50 -15.96 -18.64 17.76
N HIS A 51 -16.23 -17.96 16.65
CA HIS A 51 -16.21 -18.51 15.29
C HIS A 51 -14.93 -18.17 14.52
N ALA A 52 -14.02 -17.37 15.07
CA ALA A 52 -12.83 -16.88 14.37
C ALA A 52 -11.91 -18.02 13.90
N ALA A 53 -11.69 -19.02 14.76
CA ALA A 53 -10.86 -20.18 14.42
C ALA A 53 -11.47 -21.01 13.27
N PHE A 54 -12.78 -21.27 13.34
CA PHE A 54 -13.50 -21.98 12.29
C PHE A 54 -13.48 -21.21 10.96
N ALA A 55 -13.77 -19.91 10.99
CA ALA A 55 -13.74 -19.06 9.80
C ALA A 55 -12.35 -19.02 9.14
N THR A 56 -11.29 -19.02 9.96
CA THR A 56 -9.90 -19.06 9.48
C THR A 56 -9.61 -20.39 8.79
N ARG A 57 -10.03 -21.51 9.38
CA ARG A 57 -9.89 -22.85 8.80
C ARG A 57 -10.57 -22.95 7.43
N GLU A 58 -11.83 -22.53 7.34
CA GLU A 58 -12.58 -22.55 6.08
C GLU A 58 -11.95 -21.64 5.02
N ARG A 59 -11.40 -20.49 5.42
CA ARG A 59 -10.68 -19.59 4.51
C ARG A 59 -9.42 -20.24 3.94
N VAL A 60 -8.64 -20.93 4.75
CA VAL A 60 -7.44 -21.67 4.30
C VAL A 60 -7.83 -22.79 3.35
N LYS A 61 -8.83 -23.61 3.73
CA LYS A 61 -9.36 -24.70 2.89
C LYS A 61 -9.82 -24.19 1.53
N TYR A 62 -10.60 -23.11 1.52
CA TYR A 62 -11.07 -22.48 0.29
C TYR A 62 -9.90 -21.98 -0.57
N PHE A 63 -8.93 -21.28 0.04
CA PHE A 63 -7.78 -20.75 -0.67
C PHE A 63 -6.97 -21.87 -1.35
N LEU A 64 -6.69 -22.97 -0.65
CA LEU A 64 -5.92 -24.09 -1.18
C LEU A 64 -6.68 -24.78 -2.34
N LYS A 65 -7.97 -25.08 -2.16
CA LYS A 65 -8.81 -25.65 -3.23
C LYS A 65 -8.87 -24.76 -4.46
N LYS A 66 -9.10 -23.45 -4.28
CA LYS A 66 -9.28 -22.50 -5.38
C LYS A 66 -8.01 -22.34 -6.22
N ASN A 67 -6.84 -22.54 -5.61
CA ASN A 67 -5.54 -22.39 -6.25
C ASN A 67 -4.90 -23.71 -6.67
N GLY A 68 -5.66 -24.82 -6.66
CA GLY A 68 -5.20 -26.12 -7.17
C GLY A 68 -4.11 -26.75 -6.31
N ALA A 69 -4.19 -26.58 -4.99
CA ALA A 69 -3.33 -27.33 -4.07
C ALA A 69 -3.56 -28.84 -4.22
N PRO A 70 -2.53 -29.68 -4.01
CA PRO A 70 -2.69 -31.14 -3.96
C PRO A 70 -3.76 -31.53 -2.93
N GLU A 71 -4.50 -32.62 -3.17
CA GLU A 71 -5.53 -33.10 -2.24
C GLU A 71 -4.97 -33.33 -0.83
N ALA A 72 -3.77 -33.88 -0.72
CA ALA A 72 -3.07 -34.07 0.55
C ALA A 72 -2.84 -32.77 1.35
N ASP A 73 -2.73 -31.61 0.71
CA ASP A 73 -2.59 -30.31 1.38
C ASP A 73 -3.96 -29.74 1.82
N VAL A 74 -5.07 -30.28 1.29
CA VAL A 74 -6.45 -29.83 1.52
C VAL A 74 -7.20 -30.70 2.54
N GLU A 75 -6.63 -31.87 2.86
CA GLU A 75 -7.13 -32.75 3.92
C GLU A 75 -7.19 -32.05 5.27
N GLU A 76 -8.14 -32.49 6.09
CA GLU A 76 -8.48 -31.88 7.38
C GLU A 76 -7.25 -31.80 8.29
N GLU A 77 -6.51 -32.90 8.41
CA GLU A 77 -5.32 -33.03 9.26
C GLU A 77 -4.17 -32.14 8.77
N ALA A 78 -4.02 -31.98 7.46
CA ALA A 78 -2.98 -31.13 6.88
C ALA A 78 -3.26 -29.65 7.14
N ILE A 79 -4.54 -29.25 7.05
CA ILE A 79 -4.97 -27.89 7.39
C ILE A 79 -4.77 -27.63 8.88
N ASP A 80 -5.19 -28.56 9.74
CA ASP A 80 -5.08 -28.40 11.18
C ASP A 80 -3.60 -28.33 11.61
N ALA A 81 -2.72 -29.17 11.03
CA ALA A 81 -1.28 -29.08 11.25
C ALA A 81 -0.68 -27.76 10.75
N LEU A 82 -1.17 -27.22 9.63
CA LEU A 82 -0.73 -25.94 9.11
C LEU A 82 -1.14 -24.80 10.04
N LEU A 83 -2.39 -24.80 10.53
CA LEU A 83 -2.90 -23.79 11.45
C LEU A 83 -2.14 -23.82 12.78
N GLU A 84 -1.91 -25.00 13.35
CA GLU A 84 -1.16 -25.13 14.60
C GLU A 84 0.29 -24.66 14.44
N LYS A 85 0.94 -24.95 13.31
CA LYS A 85 2.31 -24.49 13.03
C LYS A 85 2.46 -22.97 13.02
N TYR A 86 1.41 -22.24 12.64
CA TYR A 86 1.40 -20.78 12.54
C TYR A 86 0.41 -20.12 13.50
N LYS A 87 0.09 -20.78 14.61
CA LYS A 87 -0.76 -20.22 15.66
C LYS A 87 -0.18 -18.89 16.14
N GLU A 88 -1.01 -17.84 16.19
CA GLU A 88 -0.62 -16.45 16.52
C GLU A 88 0.29 -15.76 15.47
N ASP A 89 0.63 -16.44 14.37
CA ASP A 89 1.40 -15.91 13.24
C ASP A 89 0.75 -16.27 11.88
N GLU A 90 -0.59 -16.28 11.86
CA GLU A 90 -1.40 -16.53 10.66
C GLU A 90 -1.09 -15.56 9.51
N PRO A 91 -0.76 -14.26 9.73
CA PRO A 91 -0.33 -13.39 8.64
C PRO A 91 0.89 -13.94 7.87
N THR A 92 1.86 -14.54 8.57
CA THR A 92 3.02 -15.18 7.94
C THR A 92 2.61 -16.43 7.18
N MET A 93 1.67 -17.22 7.69
CA MET A 93 1.08 -18.37 6.97
C MET A 93 0.48 -17.92 5.63
N PHE A 94 -0.41 -16.91 5.65
CA PHE A 94 -1.04 -16.41 4.43
C PHE A 94 -0.03 -15.83 3.44
N LEU A 95 1.00 -15.11 3.92
CA LEU A 95 2.08 -14.63 3.07
C LEU A 95 2.84 -15.77 2.38
N ARG A 96 3.15 -16.85 3.12
CA ARG A 96 3.83 -18.04 2.56
C ARG A 96 2.95 -18.78 1.56
N LEU A 97 1.65 -18.90 1.84
CA LEU A 97 0.68 -19.45 0.90
C LEU A 97 0.62 -18.62 -0.38
N LEU A 98 0.55 -17.28 -0.30
CA LEU A 98 0.59 -16.41 -1.47
C LEU A 98 1.88 -16.55 -2.28
N LYS A 99 3.03 -16.74 -1.62
CA LYS A 99 4.29 -17.02 -2.32
C LYS A 99 4.29 -18.37 -3.04
N LYS A 100 3.66 -19.40 -2.48
CA LYS A 100 3.49 -20.72 -3.12
C LYS A 100 2.50 -20.65 -4.29
N TYR A 101 1.46 -19.83 -4.16
CA TYR A 101 0.41 -19.65 -5.17
C TYR A 101 0.35 -18.19 -5.66
N PRO A 102 1.37 -17.69 -6.38
CA PRO A 102 1.45 -16.27 -6.74
C PRO A 102 0.32 -15.81 -7.67
N LYS A 103 -0.24 -16.73 -8.46
CA LYS A 103 -1.41 -16.47 -9.33
C LYS A 103 -2.71 -16.22 -8.55
N ALA A 104 -2.73 -16.49 -7.24
CA ALA A 104 -3.85 -16.17 -6.37
C ALA A 104 -4.01 -14.66 -6.18
N LEU A 105 -2.91 -13.90 -6.25
CA LEU A 105 -2.94 -12.45 -6.16
C LEU A 105 -3.40 -11.88 -7.51
N LYS A 106 -4.55 -11.22 -7.49
CA LYS A 106 -5.12 -10.55 -8.66
C LYS A 106 -5.17 -9.06 -8.40
N THR A 107 -4.64 -8.30 -9.34
CA THR A 107 -4.80 -6.84 -9.33
C THR A 107 -6.23 -6.51 -9.71
N ASP A 108 -6.92 -5.79 -8.84
CA ASP A 108 -8.21 -5.20 -9.17
C ASP A 108 -7.96 -3.85 -9.86
N LEU A 109 -8.08 -3.83 -11.18
CA LEU A 109 -7.85 -2.63 -11.99
C LEU A 109 -8.95 -1.57 -11.82
N THR A 110 -10.06 -1.92 -11.18
CA THR A 110 -11.21 -1.01 -10.99
C THR A 110 -11.10 -0.19 -9.71
N LYS A 111 -10.19 -0.57 -8.81
CA LYS A 111 -9.97 0.13 -7.54
C LYS A 111 -8.82 1.11 -7.67
N THR A 112 -9.10 2.38 -7.40
CA THR A 112 -8.08 3.40 -7.16
C THR A 112 -7.68 3.38 -5.69
N ASN A 113 -6.40 3.54 -5.41
CA ASN A 113 -5.91 3.73 -4.04
C ASN A 113 -5.72 5.23 -3.75
N PHE A 114 -5.52 5.58 -2.48
CA PHE A 114 -5.27 6.97 -2.05
C PHE A 114 -4.20 7.68 -2.90
N MET A 115 -3.18 6.96 -3.37
CA MET A 115 -2.11 7.55 -4.16
C MET A 115 -2.57 7.87 -5.59
N ASP A 116 -3.39 7.00 -6.19
CA ASP A 116 -4.05 7.28 -7.46
C ASP A 116 -4.94 8.52 -7.33
N ASP A 117 -5.69 8.66 -6.23
CA ASP A 117 -6.55 9.82 -5.98
C ASP A 117 -5.75 11.12 -5.77
N VAL A 118 -4.63 11.06 -5.05
CA VAL A 118 -3.72 12.22 -4.86
C VAL A 118 -3.06 12.63 -6.18
N VAL A 119 -2.60 11.68 -7.00
CA VAL A 119 -2.02 11.99 -8.31
C VAL A 119 -3.08 12.55 -9.25
N ASN A 120 -4.25 11.91 -9.33
CA ASN A 120 -5.35 12.36 -10.19
C ASN A 120 -5.87 13.74 -9.78
N SER A 121 -5.97 14.03 -8.47
CA SER A 121 -6.38 15.35 -7.97
C SER A 121 -5.35 16.43 -8.29
N ALA A 122 -4.05 16.17 -8.10
CA ALA A 122 -2.97 17.09 -8.49
C ALA A 122 -2.98 17.37 -10.00
N ASP A 123 -3.21 16.35 -10.82
CA ASP A 123 -3.32 16.49 -12.28
C ASP A 123 -4.54 17.32 -12.70
N THR A 124 -5.70 17.13 -12.04
CA THR A 124 -6.88 17.96 -12.28
C THR A 124 -6.68 19.41 -11.86
N ASP A 125 -5.94 19.68 -10.79
CA ASP A 125 -5.64 21.04 -10.35
C ASP A 125 -4.65 21.75 -11.26
N LEU A 126 -3.64 21.03 -11.79
CA LEU A 126 -2.75 21.54 -12.83
C LEU A 126 -3.51 21.86 -14.13
N LYS A 127 -4.45 20.99 -14.53
CA LYS A 127 -5.31 21.21 -15.70
C LYS A 127 -6.28 22.39 -15.49
N LYS A 128 -6.83 22.56 -14.28
CA LYS A 128 -7.65 23.73 -13.91
C LYS A 128 -6.85 25.03 -13.90
N LYS A 129 -5.61 25.02 -13.39
CA LYS A 129 -4.71 26.18 -13.42
C LYS A 129 -4.30 26.57 -14.83
N LYS A 130 -4.01 25.61 -15.72
CA LYS A 130 -3.77 25.88 -17.15
C LYS A 130 -5.00 26.48 -17.85
N LYS A 131 -6.22 26.04 -17.51
CA LYS A 131 -7.46 26.65 -18.05
C LYS A 131 -7.71 28.07 -17.53
N LYS A 132 -7.32 28.39 -16.30
CA LYS A 132 -7.42 29.76 -15.76
C LYS A 132 -6.31 30.70 -16.28
N GLY A 133 -5.14 30.19 -16.64
CA GLY A 133 -4.05 30.97 -17.23
C GLY A 133 -4.27 31.40 -18.69
N ILE A 134 -5.20 30.77 -19.42
CA ILE A 134 -5.51 31.11 -20.82
C ILE A 134 -6.52 32.28 -20.94
N GLN A 135 -7.08 32.77 -19.82
CA GLN A 135 -8.03 33.89 -19.83
C GLN A 135 -7.44 35.25 -19.43
N ILE A 136 -6.12 35.37 -19.29
CA ILE A 136 -5.44 36.65 -19.01
C ILE A 136 -4.33 36.87 -20.03
N GLU A 137 -4.66 36.84 -21.31
CA GLU A 137 -3.85 37.48 -22.35
C GLU A 137 -4.78 38.29 -23.23
N LYS A 138 -5.09 39.51 -22.79
CA LYS A 138 -5.32 40.65 -23.67
C LYS A 138 -5.12 41.95 -22.88
N GLU A 139 -4.21 42.76 -23.43
CA GLU A 139 -3.92 44.17 -23.11
C GLU A 139 -3.02 44.35 -21.87
N MET A 140 -1.85 44.99 -21.93
CA MET A 140 -1.39 46.14 -22.72
C MET A 140 0.12 46.06 -23.03
N PRO A 141 0.63 46.75 -24.08
CA PRO A 141 2.05 46.79 -24.39
C PRO A 141 2.79 47.62 -23.33
N VAL A 142 3.90 47.11 -22.82
CA VAL A 142 4.79 47.87 -21.94
C VAL A 142 5.70 48.70 -22.83
N ASP A 143 5.55 50.01 -22.73
CA ASP A 143 6.38 51.03 -23.37
C ASP A 143 7.83 50.90 -22.85
N GLU A 144 8.76 50.63 -23.75
CA GLU A 144 10.19 50.77 -23.47
C GLU A 144 10.48 52.27 -23.45
N HIS A 145 10.65 52.89 -22.28
CA HIS A 145 11.63 53.95 -22.02
C HIS A 145 11.51 54.56 -20.61
N GLU A 146 12.66 55.08 -20.18
CA GLU A 146 12.95 56.03 -19.10
C GLU A 146 13.42 55.52 -17.72
N GLU A 147 14.74 55.57 -17.64
CA GLU A 147 15.68 55.68 -16.53
C GLU A 147 15.20 56.47 -15.29
N LEU A 148 15.51 55.93 -14.10
CA LEU A 148 16.28 56.57 -13.02
C LEU A 148 16.58 55.59 -11.88
#